data_AF-A0A7V5G553-F1
#
_entry.id   AF-A0A7V5G553-F1
#
_cell.length_a   1.000
_cell.length_b   1.000
_cell.length_c   1.000
_cell.angle_alpha   90.00
_cell.angle_beta   90.00
_cell.angle_gamma   90.00
#
_symmetry.space_group_name_H-M   'P 1'
#
loop_
_entity.id
_entity.type
_entity.pdbx_description
1 polymer ?
#
loop_
_entity_poly.entity_id
_entity_poly.type
_entity_poly.pdbx_seq_one_letter_code
_entity_poly.pdbx_strand_id
1 'polypeptide(L)' 'MSQITFTEDEKATLVTKIKTYFENELSQDIGQFDAEFLLEFFSKEIGVYHYNK' A
#
# COMPACT_ATOMS: atom_id res chain seq x y z
N MET A 1 -16.51 11.44 -3.04
CA MET A 1 -15.52 10.68 -2.27
C MET A 1 -14.31 10.54 -3.17
N SER A 2 -13.25 11.29 -2.90
CA SER A 2 -12.06 11.31 -3.75
C SER A 2 -11.37 9.96 -3.64
N GLN A 3 -11.40 9.17 -4.71
CA GLN A 3 -10.57 7.98 -4.79
C GLN A 3 -9.12 8.46 -4.75
N ILE A 4 -8.34 7.96 -3.79
CA ILE A 4 -6.91 8.24 -3.72
C ILE A 4 -6.28 7.40 -4.83
N THR A 5 -6.06 8.04 -5.98
CA THR A 5 -5.38 7.42 -7.11
C THR A 5 -3.90 7.77 -7.01
N PHE A 6 -3.07 6.80 -6.67
CA PHE A 6 -1.62 6.95 -6.76
C PHE A 6 -1.17 6.93 -8.21
N THR A 7 -0.16 7.72 -8.53
CA THR A 7 0.58 7.56 -9.80
C THR A 7 1.36 6.24 -9.81
N GLU A 8 1.76 5.76 -11.00
CA GLU A 8 2.51 4.50 -11.11
C GLU A 8 3.83 4.52 -10.32
N ASP A 9 4.56 5.64 -10.33
CA ASP A 9 5.78 5.84 -9.55
C ASP A 9 5.53 5.81 -8.03
N GLU A 10 4.45 6.44 -7.57
CA GLU A 10 4.06 6.41 -6.15
C GLU A 10 3.68 4.99 -5.73
N LYS A 11 2.92 4.28 -6.59
CA LYS A 11 2.53 2.89 -6.34
C LYS A 11 3.78 2.01 -6.20
N ALA A 12 4.72 2.09 -7.14
CA ALA A 12 5.96 1.31 -7.10
C ALA A 12 6.79 1.59 -5.83
N THR A 13 6.86 2.86 -5.42
CA THR A 13 7.54 3.28 -4.19
C THR A 13 6.87 2.69 -2.94
N LEU A 14 5.55 2.76 -2.87
CA LEU A 14 4.78 2.26 -1.72
C LEU A 14 4.80 0.74 -1.64
N VAL A 15 4.67 0.04 -2.77
CA VAL A 15 4.81 -1.41 -2.87
C VAL A 15 6.17 -1.86 -2.34
N THR A 16 7.25 -1.19 -2.73
CA THR A 16 8.60 -1.49 -2.23
C THR A 16 8.68 -1.34 -0.72
N LYS A 17 8.12 -0.27 -0.15
CA LYS A 17 8.08 -0.05 1.31
C LYS A 17 7.30 -1.14 2.04
N ILE A 18 6.16 -1.56 1.49
CA ILE A 18 5.34 -2.63 2.06
C ILE A 18 6.15 -3.93 2.09
N LYS A 19 6.79 -4.31 0.98
CA LYS A 19 7.65 -5.50 0.92
C LYS A 19 8.76 -5.47 1.96
N THR A 20 9.53 -4.37 2.01
CA THR A 20 10.62 -4.20 2.97
C THR A 20 10.15 -4.26 4.43
N TYR A 21 8.97 -3.72 4.74
CA TYR A 21 8.40 -3.82 6.07
C TYR A 21 8.06 -5.27 6.44
N PHE A 22 7.44 -6.02 5.53
CA PHE A 22 7.12 -7.43 5.75
C PHE A 22 8.38 -8.26 5.96
N GLU A 23 9.43 -8.02 5.18
CA GLU A 23 10.70 -8.72 5.34
C GLU A 23 11.34 -8.39 6.70
N ASN A 24 11.45 -7.11 7.05
CA ASN A 24 12.20 -6.69 8.24
C ASN A 24 11.45 -6.93 9.55
N GLU A 25 10.15 -6.62 9.60
CA GLU A 25 9.39 -6.61 10.84
C GLU A 25 8.58 -7.89 11.04
N LEU A 26 8.15 -8.53 9.94
CA LEU A 26 7.32 -9.74 9.99
C LEU A 26 8.09 -11.00 9.58
N SER A 27 9.33 -10.87 9.10
CA SER A 27 10.13 -11.98 8.56
C SER A 27 9.38 -12.74 7.46
N GLN A 28 8.61 -12.03 6.65
CA GLN A 28 7.81 -12.57 5.54
C GLN A 28 8.26 -11.96 4.22
N ASP A 29 8.61 -12.80 3.26
CA ASP A 29 8.74 -12.38 1.86
C ASP A 29 7.36 -12.41 1.21
N ILE A 30 6.98 -11.32 0.57
CA ILE A 30 5.70 -11.19 -0.15
C ILE A 30 5.94 -10.80 -1.59
N GLY A 31 5.10 -11.32 -2.48
CA GLY A 31 5.17 -11.00 -3.90
C GLY A 31 4.83 -9.54 -4.18
N GLN A 32 5.24 -9.07 -5.36
CA GLN A 32 4.86 -7.73 -5.82
C GLN A 32 3.34 -7.58 -5.94
N PHE A 33 2.64 -8.59 -6.46
CA PHE A 33 1.18 -8.57 -6.56
C PHE A 33 0.50 -8.51 -5.19
N ASP A 34 1.00 -9.25 -4.20
CA ASP A 34 0.44 -9.24 -2.84
C ASP A 34 0.60 -7.85 -2.20
N ALA A 35 1.78 -7.25 -2.34
CA ALA A 35 2.04 -5.88 -1.86
C ALA A 35 1.18 -4.84 -2.58
N GLU A 36 0.93 -4.99 -3.89
CA GLU A 36 0.01 -4.14 -4.64
C GLU A 36 -1.43 -4.26 -4.16
N PHE A 37 -1.92 -5.48 -3.90
CA PHE A 37 -3.26 -5.69 -3.36
C PHE A 37 -3.42 -5.11 -1.95
N LEU A 38 -2.42 -5.27 -1.10
CA LEU A 38 -2.41 -4.66 0.24
C LEU A 38 -2.47 -3.13 0.15
N LEU A 39 -1.71 -2.53 -0.77
CA LEU A 39 -1.75 -1.10 -1.00
C LEU A 39 -3.14 -0.61 -1.45
N GLU A 40 -3.79 -1.32 -2.39
CA GLU A 40 -5.15 -0.98 -2.82
C GLU A 40 -6.16 -1.13 -1.68
N PHE A 41 -6.04 -2.19 -0.89
CA PHE A 41 -6.88 -2.40 0.29
C PHE A 41 -6.73 -1.25 1.30
N PHE A 42 -5.50 -0.87 1.65
CA PHE A 42 -5.26 0.24 2.57
C PHE A 42 -5.74 1.58 2.02
N SER A 43 -5.52 1.86 0.73
CA SER A 43 -6.00 3.09 0.10
C SER A 43 -7.53 3.22 0.19
N LYS A 44 -8.23 2.11 -0.06
CA LYS A 44 -9.70 2.07 -0.02
C LYS A 44 -10.26 2.11 1.40
N GLU A 45 -9.70 1.33 2.32
CA GLU A 45 -10.26 1.17 3.66
C GLU A 45 -9.78 2.25 4.62
N ILE A 46 -8.51 2.65 4.56
CA ILE A 46 -7.90 3.64 5.47
C ILE A 46 -8.03 5.06 4.92
N GLY A 47 -7.99 5.24 3.60
CA GLY A 47 -8.14 6.56 2.96
C GLY A 47 -9.42 7.29 3.36
N VAL A 48 -10.50 6.53 3.58
CA VAL A 48 -11.81 7.07 4.03
C VAL A 48 -11.74 7.69 5.43
N TYR A 49 -10.87 7.17 6.30
CA TYR A 49 -10.74 7.63 7.69
C TYR A 49 -9.68 8.72 7.89
N HIS A 50 -8.61 8.73 7.08
CA HIS A 50 -7.50 9.67 7.25
C HIS A 50 -7.61 10.97 6.43
N TYR A 51 -8.29 10.97 5.28
CA TYR A 51 -8.39 12.16 4.41
C TYR A 51 -9.70 12.94 4.53
N ASN A 52 -10.71 12.41 5.25
CA ASN A 52 -12.00 13.10 5.51
C ASN A 52 -12.05 13.79 6.89
N LYS A 53 -10.91 14.08 7.53
CA LYS A 53 -10.86 14.79 8.80
C LYS A 53 -10.09 16.10 8.70
#